data_AF-A0A543CP22-F1
#
_entry.id   AF-A0A543CP22-F1
#
_cell.length_a   1.000
_cell.length_b   1.000
_cell.length_c   1.000
_cell.angle_alpha   90.00
_cell.angle_beta   90.00
_cell.angle_gamma   90.00
#
_symmetry.space_group_name_H-M   'P 1'
#
loop_
_entity.id
_entity.type
_entity.pdbx_description
1 polymer ?
#
loop_
_entity_poly.entity_id
_entity_poly.type
_entity_poly.pdbx_seq_one_letter_code
_entity_poly.pdbx_strand_id
1 'polypeptide(L)' 'MQEDLLRPREVAAIFGVRTPTIARWAREGRLTPLRTPGGHRRYSRAAVRDVLTADRAAAGRARRTAGPTGLESQVT' A
#
# COMPACT_ATOMS: atom_id res chain seq x y z
N MET A 1 -5.78 7.41 24.03
CA MET A 1 -5.79 6.80 22.68
C MET A 1 -4.37 6.35 22.38
N GLN A 2 -4.08 5.06 22.54
CA GLN A 2 -2.75 4.53 22.23
C GLN A 2 -2.66 4.31 20.72
N GLU A 3 -1.67 4.93 20.08
CA GLU A 3 -1.43 4.75 18.66
C GLU A 3 -0.68 3.41 18.45
N ASP A 4 -1.30 2.48 17.73
CA ASP A 4 -0.69 1.17 17.44
C ASP A 4 0.44 1.34 16.42
N LEU A 5 1.68 1.24 16.90
CA LEU A 5 2.90 1.47 16.12
C LEU A 5 3.52 0.18 15.62
N LEU A 6 3.42 -0.01 14.30
CA LEU A 6 3.90 -1.18 13.59
C LEU A 6 5.39 -1.06 13.25
N ARG A 7 6.10 -2.20 13.30
CA ARG A 7 7.48 -2.34 12.80
C ARG A 7 7.46 -2.51 11.27
N PRO A 8 8.59 -2.24 10.58
CA PRO A 8 8.67 -2.36 9.12
C PRO A 8 8.26 -3.74 8.59
N ARG A 9 8.58 -4.82 9.33
CA ARG A 9 8.21 -6.20 8.98
C ARG A 9 6.69 -6.43 9.06
N GLU A 10 6.02 -5.85 10.05
CA GLU A 10 4.56 -5.98 10.21
C GLU A 10 3.83 -5.24 9.10
N VAL A 11 4.30 -4.04 8.75
CA VAL A 11 3.81 -3.29 7.58
C VAL A 11 4.02 -4.08 6.29
N ALA A 12 5.21 -4.66 6.11
CA ALA A 12 5.52 -5.48 4.95
C ALA A 12 4.57 -6.67 4.79
N ALA A 13 4.25 -7.36 5.89
CA ALA A 13 3.28 -8.46 5.91
C ALA A 13 1.86 -8.00 5.52
N ILE A 14 1.42 -6.82 5.96
CA ILE A 14 0.11 -6.26 5.60
C ILE A 14 0.00 -5.98 4.09
N PHE A 15 1.07 -5.42 3.50
CA PHE A 15 1.10 -5.12 2.07
C PHE A 15 1.47 -6.33 1.20
N GLY A 16 1.90 -7.45 1.78
CA GLY A 16 2.40 -8.61 1.03
C GLY A 16 3.71 -8.32 0.28
N VAL A 17 4.51 -7.37 0.76
CA VAL A 17 5.78 -6.96 0.14
C VAL A 17 6.97 -7.31 1.04
N ARG A 18 8.20 -7.15 0.52
CA ARG A 18 9.41 -7.30 1.33
C ARG A 18 9.68 -6.03 2.15
N THR A 19 10.25 -6.18 3.34
CA THR A 19 10.68 -5.07 4.23
C THR A 19 11.50 -3.96 3.53
N PRO A 20 12.47 -4.23 2.64
CA PRO A 20 13.18 -3.18 1.90
C PRO A 20 12.25 -2.30 1.05
N THR A 21 11.12 -2.82 0.56
CA THR A 21 10.11 -2.03 -0.14
C THR A 21 9.48 -0.98 0.78
N ILE A 22 9.20 -1.34 2.03
CA ILE A 22 8.70 -0.39 3.04
C ILE A 22 9.74 0.67 3.35
N ALA A 23 11.03 0.29 3.43
CA ALA A 23 12.11 1.24 3.64
C ALA A 23 12.24 2.23 2.47
N ARG A 24 12.06 1.75 1.23
CA ARG A 24 12.04 2.55 0.00
C ARG A 24 10.85 3.50 -0.03
N TRP A 25 9.63 3.03 0.23
CA TRP A 25 8.43 3.87 0.28
C TRP A 25 8.54 4.99 1.31
N ALA A 26 9.18 4.73 2.45
CA ALA A 26 9.44 5.78 3.43
C ALA A 26 10.52 6.80 2.99
N ARG A 27 11.44 6.44 2.09
CA ARG A 27 12.36 7.41 1.46
C ARG A 27 11.67 8.23 0.37
N GLU A 28 10.70 7.62 -0.33
CA GLU A 28 9.88 8.25 -1.36
C GLU A 28 8.73 9.09 -0.79
N GLY A 29 8.55 9.13 0.54
CA GLY A 29 7.47 9.88 1.18
C GLY A 29 6.08 9.23 1.10
N ARG A 30 5.98 8.00 0.56
CA ARG A 30 4.71 7.25 0.48
C ARG A 30 4.22 6.74 1.83
N LEU A 31 5.13 6.53 2.77
CA LEU A 31 4.83 6.14 4.15
C LEU A 31 5.65 7.00 5.11
N THR A 32 4.99 7.68 6.05
CA THR A 32 5.67 8.52 7.04
C THR A 32 6.14 7.67 8.22
N PRO A 33 7.46 7.48 8.44
CA PRO A 33 7.95 6.75 9.59
C PRO A 33 8.04 7.67 10.82
N LEU A 34 7.54 7.19 11.95
CA LEU A 34 7.91 7.69 13.26
C LEU A 34 9.28 7.11 13.64
N ARG A 35 10.15 7.94 14.22
CA ARG A 35 11.48 7.51 14.66
C ARG A 35 11.49 7.32 16.15
N THR A 36 11.91 6.14 16.59
CA THR A 36 12.27 5.92 17.99
C THR A 36 13.58 6.63 18.30
N PRO A 37 13.92 6.90 19.58
CA PRO A 37 15.22 7.45 19.98
C PRO A 37 16.43 6.69 19.40
N GLY A 38 16.33 5.36 19.23
CA GLY A 38 17.35 4.51 18.60
C GLY A 38 17.34 4.49 17.06
N GLY A 39 16.61 5.37 16.38
CA GLY A 39 16.60 5.50 14.92
C GLY A 39 15.75 4.48 14.13
N HIS A 40 15.22 3.45 14.81
CA HIS A 40 14.29 2.50 14.19
C HIS A 40 13.00 3.17 13.72
N ARG A 41 12.45 2.65 12.61
CA ARG A 41 11.20 3.13 12.02
C ARG A 41 10.01 2.45 12.67
N ARG A 42 8.98 3.23 12.95
CA ARG A 42 7.65 2.81 13.34
C ARG A 42 6.63 3.45 12.42
N TYR A 43 5.50 2.79 12.24
CA TYR A 43 4.45 3.25 11.34
C TYR A 43 3.12 3.19 12.08
N SER A 44 2.33 4.27 12.01
CA SER A 44 0.98 4.26 12.56
C SER A 44 0.11 3.29 11.76
N ARG A 45 -0.62 2.42 12.47
CA ARG A 45 -1.57 1.50 11.85
C ARG A 45 -2.63 2.22 10.99
N ALA A 46 -3.06 3.41 11.42
CA ALA A 46 -4.04 4.22 10.70
C ALA A 46 -3.48 4.65 9.33
N ALA A 47 -2.30 5.27 9.32
CA ALA A 47 -1.65 5.71 8.08
C ALA A 47 -1.38 4.55 7.11
N VAL A 48 -0.96 3.39 7.63
CA VAL A 48 -0.76 2.17 6.81
C VAL A 48 -2.07 1.74 6.13
N ARG A 49 -3.20 1.83 6.83
CA ARG A 49 -4.50 1.44 6.30
C ARG A 49 -5.04 2.42 5.26
N ASP A 50 -4.77 3.71 5.42
CA ASP A 50 -5.08 4.71 4.39
C ASP A 50 -4.31 4.43 3.09
N VAL A 51 -3.01 4.16 3.19
CA VAL A 51 -2.19 3.83 2.02
C VAL A 51 -2.67 2.54 1.33
N LEU A 52 -3.04 1.52 2.10
CA LEU A 52 -3.61 0.27 1.55
C LEU A 52 -4.93 0.53 0.80
N THR A 53 -5.78 1.41 1.33
CA THR A 53 -7.04 1.79 0.71
C THR A 53 -6.81 2.56 -0.59
N ALA A 54 -5.88 3.52 -0.57
CA ALA A 54 -5.50 4.28 -1.75
C ALA A 54 -4.89 3.39 -2.86
N ASP A 55 -4.01 2.46 -2.49
CA ASP A 55 -3.38 1.50 -3.42
C ASP A 55 -4.43 0.61 -4.10
N ARG A 56 -5.38 0.08 -3.33
CA ARG A 56 -6.52 -0.69 -3.87
C ARG A 56 -7.39 0.14 -4.80
N ALA A 57 -7.68 1.39 -4.45
CA ALA A 57 -8.47 2.30 -5.29
C ALA A 57 -7.77 2.61 -6.62
N ALA A 58 -6.44 2.80 -6.60
CA ALA A 58 -5.64 2.98 -7.81
C ALA A 58 -5.66 1.73 -8.70
N ALA A 59 -5.46 0.53 -8.12
CA ALA A 59 -5.52 -0.74 -8.86
C ALA A 59 -6.91 -1.01 -9.46
N GLY A 60 -7.98 -0.63 -8.76
CA GLY A 60 -9.35 -0.72 -9.26
C GLY A 60 -9.65 0.23 -10.43
N ARG A 61 -8.98 1.39 -10.49
CA ARG A 61 -9.04 2.29 -11.65
C ARG A 61 -8.35 1.69 -12.87
N ALA A 62 -7.15 1.13 -12.71
CA ALA A 62 -6.39 0.53 -13.82
C ALA A 62 -7.12 -0.64 -14.51
N ARG A 63 -7.90 -1.43 -13.75
CA ARG A 63 -8.71 -2.52 -14.32
C ARG A 63 -9.93 -2.05 -15.12
N ARG A 64 -10.47 -0.85 -14.86
CA ARG A 64 -11.69 -0.36 -15.53
C ARG A 64 -11.43 0.23 -16.91
N THR A 65 -10.20 0.65 -17.19
CA THR A 65 -9.79 1.16 -18.50
C THR A 65 -9.46 0.05 -19.50
N ALA A 66 -9.20 -1.17 -19.01
CA ALA A 66 -9.21 -2.36 -19.85
C ALA A 66 -10.67 -2.84 -20.00
N GLY A 67 -11.43 -2.16 -20.85
CA GLY A 67 -12.73 -2.67 -21.27
C GLY A 67 -12.58 -4.04 -21.92
N PRO A 68 -13.61 -4.92 -21.87
CA PRO A 68 -13.59 -6.14 -22.65
C PRO A 68 -13.46 -5.74 -24.13
N THR A 69 -12.31 -6.02 -24.74
CA THR A 69 -12.16 -5.94 -26.19
C THR A 69 -13.26 -6.82 -26.80
N GLY A 70 -14.01 -6.23 -27.73
CA GLY A 70 -15.31 -6.71 -28.19
C GLY A 70 -15.36 -8.21 -28.43
N LEU A 71 -16.36 -8.86 -27.84
CA LEU A 71 -16.93 -10.04 -28.46
C LEU A 71 -17.92 -9.51 -29.49
N GLU A 72 -17.43 -9.31 -30.71
CA GLU A 72 -18.27 -8.98 -31.84
C GLU A 72 -19.32 -10.08 -32.05
N SER A 73 -20.55 -9.62 -32.21
CA SER A 73 -21.70 -10.37 -32.67
C SER A 73 -21.34 -11.23 -33.88
N GLN A 74 -21.33 -12.55 -33.72
CA GLN A 74 -21.54 -13.44 -34.85
C GLN A 74 -23.03 -13.73 -34.97
N VAL A 75 -23.61 -13.06 -35.96
CA VAL A 75 -24.88 -13.34 -36.61
C VAL A 75 -24.85 -14.75 -37.21
N THR A 76 -25.88 -15.54 -36.96
CA THR A 76 -26.66 -16.34 -37.94
C THR A 76 -27.84 -16.97 -37.22
#